data_AF-M3E3S8-F1
#
_entry.id   AF-M3E3S8-F1
#
_cell.length_a   1.000
_cell.length_b   1.000
_cell.length_c   1.000
_cell.angle_alpha   90.00
_cell.angle_beta   90.00
_cell.angle_gamma   90.00
#
_symmetry.space_group_name_H-M   'P 1'
#
loop_
_entity.id
_entity.type
_entity.pdbx_description
1 polymer ?
#
loop_
_entity_poly.entity_id
_entity_poly.type
_entity_poly.pdbx_seq_one_letter_code
_entity_poly.pdbx_strand_id
1 'polypeptide(L)'
;MDDPRDEPLLPAPRGPLSRAVTRYLRGAGALPSDAEVAAAPVYGEDLQLALYLCYELHYRGFADVAPTLEWDPDLLRTRAAMERRFLAALREDAPRYDSVDDALAGILVEPVDGTGVSHFLRDRGELWQLREYAALRSLYHLKEADPHAWVLPRLRGRAKAAMAAVEFDEFGGGRADRVHARLWADLMTDLGLDTTYGRHLDAAPAEVLVTVNLMSLFGLHRTLRGALVGHFATVEITSSPGSRRLAEAMRRTGAGPAAEHFYDEHVEADAVHEQVVRKDVIGGLLEDEPALAPDVAFGVAATVFTEDLLGDRLLAAWSEGRSALRTPLPQEATHVS
;
A
#
# COMPACT_ATOMS: atom_id res chain seq x y z
N MET A 1 -11.84 -16.49 -28.39
CA MET A 1 -12.02 -17.18 -27.10
C MET A 1 -11.36 -16.24 -26.16
N ASP A 2 -12.15 -15.28 -25.70
CA ASP A 2 -11.62 -14.10 -25.04
C ASP A 2 -11.26 -14.54 -23.63
N ASP A 3 -9.95 -14.56 -23.36
CA ASP A 3 -9.45 -14.65 -22.01
C ASP A 3 -10.07 -13.46 -21.25
N PRO A 4 -10.75 -13.66 -20.10
CA PRO A 4 -11.17 -12.54 -19.28
C PRO A 4 -9.90 -11.74 -18.96
N ARG A 5 -9.88 -10.46 -19.33
CA ARG A 5 -8.71 -9.61 -19.07
C ARG A 5 -8.61 -9.41 -17.55
N ASP A 6 -7.64 -10.09 -16.94
CA ASP A 6 -7.28 -9.98 -15.52
C ASP A 6 -6.73 -8.59 -15.14
N GLU A 7 -6.41 -7.78 -16.15
CA GLU A 7 -5.93 -6.41 -16.00
C GLU A 7 -7.08 -5.43 -15.63
N PRO A 8 -6.83 -4.42 -14.78
CA PRO A 8 -7.85 -3.48 -14.36
C PRO A 8 -8.28 -2.53 -15.48
N LEU A 9 -9.49 -1.97 -15.35
CA LEU A 9 -9.93 -0.86 -16.21
C LEU A 9 -9.35 0.48 -15.70
N LEU A 10 -9.08 1.40 -16.63
CA LEU A 10 -8.71 2.78 -16.30
C LEU A 10 -9.86 3.50 -15.57
N PRO A 11 -9.64 4.05 -14.36
CA PRO A 11 -10.66 4.72 -13.54
C PRO A 11 -11.07 6.10 -14.09
N ALA A 12 -12.07 6.72 -13.46
CA ALA A 12 -12.50 8.07 -13.81
C ALA A 12 -11.43 9.09 -13.37
N PRO A 13 -11.02 10.03 -14.26
CA PRO A 13 -10.01 11.02 -13.92
C PRO A 13 -10.54 12.06 -12.92
N ARG A 14 -9.70 12.41 -11.94
CA ARG A 14 -10.04 13.25 -10.78
C ARG A 14 -9.67 14.72 -10.94
N GLY A 15 -8.98 15.08 -12.02
CA GLY A 15 -8.62 16.46 -12.38
C GLY A 15 -7.88 16.53 -13.72
N PRO A 16 -7.19 17.64 -14.02
CA PRO A 16 -6.40 17.80 -15.25
C PRO A 16 -5.29 16.76 -15.44
N LEU A 17 -4.51 16.44 -14.40
CA LEU A 17 -3.34 15.56 -14.51
C LEU A 17 -3.74 14.13 -14.87
N SER A 18 -4.61 13.53 -14.04
CA SER A 18 -5.12 12.18 -14.26
C SER A 18 -5.92 12.07 -15.56
N ARG A 19 -6.60 13.14 -16.00
CA ARG A 19 -7.29 13.18 -17.30
C ARG A 19 -6.31 13.13 -18.47
N ALA A 20 -5.22 13.89 -18.41
CA ALA A 20 -4.21 13.90 -19.45
C ALA A 20 -3.47 12.56 -19.53
N VAL A 21 -3.05 12.00 -18.38
CA VAL A 21 -2.45 10.65 -18.30
C VAL A 21 -3.40 9.58 -18.85
N THR A 22 -4.64 9.49 -18.36
CA THR A 22 -5.63 8.50 -18.84
C THR A 22 -5.94 8.63 -20.33
N ARG A 23 -5.88 9.83 -20.91
CA ARG A 23 -6.03 10.01 -22.37
C ARG A 23 -4.77 9.55 -23.12
N TYR A 24 -3.59 9.91 -22.62
CA TYR A 24 -2.31 9.53 -23.24
C TYR A 24 -2.11 8.01 -23.25
N LEU A 25 -2.45 7.31 -22.16
CA LEU A 25 -2.44 5.84 -22.07
C LEU A 25 -3.37 5.17 -23.10
N ARG A 26 -4.43 5.87 -23.54
CA ARG A 26 -5.33 5.45 -24.64
C ARG A 26 -4.87 5.94 -26.02
N GLY A 27 -3.62 6.38 -26.16
CA GLY A 27 -3.04 6.86 -27.41
C GLY A 27 -3.55 8.23 -27.87
N ALA A 28 -4.07 9.08 -26.98
CA ALA A 28 -4.72 10.34 -27.35
C ALA A 28 -4.32 11.56 -26.52
N GLY A 29 -4.06 12.69 -27.18
CA GLY A 29 -3.72 13.95 -26.51
C GLY A 29 -2.28 14.02 -26.01
N ALA A 30 -1.99 15.01 -25.16
CA ALA A 30 -0.68 15.23 -24.58
C ALA A 30 -0.70 14.94 -23.07
N LEU A 31 0.48 14.62 -22.52
CA LEU A 31 0.73 14.54 -21.08
C LEU A 31 0.69 15.94 -20.43
N PRO A 32 0.49 16.01 -19.10
CA PRO A 32 0.58 17.26 -18.36
C PRO A 32 1.90 18.01 -18.58
N SER A 33 1.83 19.34 -18.59
CA SER A 33 3.00 20.20 -18.50
C SER A 33 3.59 20.23 -17.08
N ASP A 34 4.89 20.53 -16.97
CA ASP A 34 5.57 20.72 -15.69
C ASP A 34 4.88 21.80 -14.81
N ALA A 35 4.25 22.80 -15.43
CA ALA A 35 3.51 23.85 -14.73
C ALA A 35 2.20 23.34 -14.10
N GLU A 36 1.44 22.49 -14.80
CA GLU A 36 0.26 21.81 -14.24
C GLU A 36 0.67 20.85 -13.12
N VAL A 37 1.75 20.09 -13.32
CA VAL A 37 2.31 19.20 -12.29
C VAL A 37 2.76 20.00 -11.07
N ALA A 38 3.35 21.19 -11.24
CA ALA A 38 3.78 22.06 -10.14
C ALA A 38 2.60 22.67 -9.35
N ALA A 39 1.47 22.96 -10.01
CA ALA A 39 0.32 23.63 -9.42
C ALA A 39 -0.61 22.70 -8.60
N ALA A 40 -0.62 21.39 -8.88
CA ALA A 40 -1.51 20.46 -8.19
C ALA A 40 -1.16 20.27 -6.69
N PRO A 41 -2.13 20.04 -5.78
CA PRO A 41 -1.84 19.61 -4.42
C PRO A 41 -1.12 18.25 -4.41
N VAL A 42 -0.03 18.13 -3.65
CA VAL A 42 0.87 16.95 -3.74
C VAL A 42 0.24 15.66 -3.23
N TYR A 43 -0.49 15.69 -2.12
CA TYR A 43 -1.31 14.58 -1.63
C TYR A 43 -2.74 14.60 -2.21
N GLY A 44 -2.99 15.39 -3.24
CA GLY A 44 -4.31 15.59 -3.82
C GLY A 44 -4.74 14.47 -4.77
N GLU A 45 -6.05 14.24 -4.80
CA GLU A 45 -6.78 13.27 -5.65
C GLU A 45 -6.26 13.17 -7.10
N ASP A 46 -5.97 14.31 -7.75
CA ASP A 46 -5.57 14.34 -9.15
C ASP A 46 -4.11 13.91 -9.39
N LEU A 47 -3.18 14.40 -8.56
CA LEU A 47 -1.76 14.03 -8.69
C LEU A 47 -1.53 12.58 -8.26
N GLN A 48 -2.13 12.17 -7.15
CA GLN A 48 -1.94 10.82 -6.62
C GLN A 48 -2.57 9.76 -7.52
N LEU A 49 -3.71 10.05 -8.18
CA LEU A 49 -4.21 9.17 -9.23
C LEU A 49 -3.30 9.18 -10.47
N ALA A 50 -2.88 10.34 -10.96
CA ALA A 50 -1.98 10.41 -12.12
C ALA A 50 -0.67 9.63 -11.89
N LEU A 51 -0.13 9.67 -10.67
CA LEU A 51 1.06 8.94 -10.26
C LEU A 51 0.80 7.42 -10.15
N TYR A 52 -0.33 7.01 -9.56
CA TYR A 52 -0.75 5.60 -9.49
C TYR A 52 -0.86 4.98 -10.88
N LEU A 53 -1.51 5.66 -11.82
CA LEU A 53 -1.63 5.21 -13.22
C LEU A 53 -0.27 5.01 -13.91
N CYS A 54 0.75 5.78 -13.53
CA CYS A 54 2.10 5.64 -14.06
C CYS A 54 2.91 4.53 -13.37
N TYR A 55 2.54 4.12 -12.16
CA TYR A 55 3.18 3.01 -11.44
C TYR A 55 2.57 1.66 -11.80
N GLU A 56 1.26 1.60 -12.05
CA GLU A 56 0.58 0.33 -12.33
C GLU A 56 1.07 -0.36 -13.61
N LEU A 57 1.68 0.39 -14.54
CA LEU A 57 2.37 -0.15 -15.72
C LEU A 57 3.58 -1.05 -15.39
N HIS A 58 4.15 -0.95 -14.20
CA HIS A 58 5.22 -1.85 -13.73
C HIS A 58 4.70 -3.06 -12.96
N TYR A 59 3.38 -3.21 -12.84
CA TYR A 59 2.72 -4.36 -12.19
C TYR A 59 1.83 -5.06 -13.23
N ARG A 60 0.49 -4.89 -13.17
CA ARG A 60 -0.45 -5.56 -14.09
C ARG A 60 -0.97 -4.69 -15.23
N GLY A 61 -0.55 -3.43 -15.32
CA GLY A 61 -1.01 -2.51 -16.37
C GLY A 61 -2.51 -2.24 -16.32
N PHE A 62 -3.14 -2.09 -17.48
CA PHE A 62 -4.58 -1.87 -17.63
C PHE A 62 -5.08 -2.45 -18.96
N ALA A 63 -6.28 -3.04 -18.94
CA ALA A 63 -6.83 -3.85 -20.02
C ALA A 63 -6.87 -3.21 -21.43
N ASP A 64 -6.92 -1.88 -21.52
CA ASP A 64 -6.97 -1.10 -22.78
C ASP A 64 -5.70 -0.25 -23.02
N VAL A 65 -4.57 -0.61 -22.39
CA VAL A 65 -3.30 0.15 -22.43
C VAL A 65 -2.18 -0.74 -22.96
N ALA A 66 -1.37 -0.22 -23.88
CA ALA A 66 -0.28 -0.99 -24.48
C ALA A 66 0.86 -1.24 -23.46
N PRO A 67 1.29 -2.49 -23.19
CA PRO A 67 2.35 -2.80 -22.23
C PRO A 67 3.69 -2.10 -22.52
N THR A 68 3.96 -1.77 -23.79
CA THR A 68 5.15 -1.00 -24.18
C THR A 68 5.24 0.40 -23.57
N LEU A 69 4.15 0.94 -23.03
CA LEU A 69 4.12 2.24 -22.35
C LEU A 69 4.81 2.23 -20.98
N GLU A 70 5.13 1.05 -20.42
CA GLU A 70 5.98 0.91 -19.21
C GLU A 70 7.28 1.74 -19.33
N TRP A 71 7.87 1.77 -20.52
CA TRP A 71 9.13 2.46 -20.81
C TRP A 71 8.98 3.66 -21.75
N ASP A 72 7.78 4.24 -21.87
CA ASP A 72 7.56 5.43 -22.68
C ASP A 72 8.35 6.65 -22.14
N PRO A 73 9.27 7.27 -22.91
CA PRO A 73 10.15 8.31 -22.38
C PRO A 73 9.45 9.60 -21.93
N ASP A 74 8.29 9.92 -22.50
CA ASP A 74 7.55 11.13 -22.13
C ASP A 74 6.71 10.87 -20.87
N LEU A 75 6.08 9.70 -20.76
CA LEU A 75 5.39 9.26 -19.55
C LEU A 75 6.36 9.15 -18.36
N LEU A 76 7.55 8.57 -18.55
CA LEU A 76 8.60 8.52 -17.54
C LEU A 76 9.06 9.93 -17.10
N ARG A 77 9.14 10.89 -18.03
CA ARG A 77 9.46 12.29 -17.70
C ARG A 77 8.38 12.93 -16.84
N THR A 78 7.10 12.73 -17.19
CA THR A 78 5.94 13.20 -16.43
C THR A 78 5.88 12.55 -15.04
N ARG A 79 6.09 11.23 -14.94
CA ARG A 79 6.15 10.53 -13.65
C ARG A 79 7.25 11.11 -12.78
N ALA A 80 8.46 11.27 -13.32
CA ALA A 80 9.59 11.85 -12.58
C ALA A 80 9.31 13.28 -12.08
N ALA A 81 8.49 14.08 -12.77
CA ALA A 81 8.06 15.39 -12.28
C ALA A 81 7.12 15.30 -11.07
N MET A 82 6.18 14.36 -11.07
CA MET A 82 5.29 14.09 -9.93
C MET A 82 6.06 13.46 -8.75
N GLU A 83 6.92 12.48 -9.01
CA GLU A 83 7.80 11.83 -8.03
C GLU A 83 8.68 12.83 -7.27
N ARG A 84 9.30 13.80 -7.98
CA ARG A 84 10.12 14.84 -7.34
C ARG A 84 9.33 15.68 -6.34
N ARG A 85 8.06 16.02 -6.65
CA ARG A 85 7.20 16.77 -5.73
C ARG A 85 6.77 15.92 -4.55
N PHE A 86 6.36 14.67 -4.80
CA PHE A 86 5.92 13.74 -3.77
C PHE A 86 7.04 13.40 -2.77
N LEU A 87 8.25 13.06 -3.27
CA LEU A 87 9.42 12.79 -2.42
C LEU A 87 9.89 14.03 -1.64
N ALA A 88 9.76 15.24 -2.21
CA ALA A 88 10.10 16.48 -1.52
C ALA A 88 9.14 16.73 -0.35
N ALA A 89 7.82 16.61 -0.58
CA ALA A 89 6.81 16.77 0.45
C ALA A 89 6.97 15.73 1.57
N LEU A 90 7.16 14.44 1.22
CA LEU A 90 7.41 13.39 2.23
C LEU A 90 8.63 13.70 3.12
N ARG A 91 9.69 14.33 2.59
CA ARG A 91 10.89 14.73 3.36
C ARG A 91 10.72 16.02 4.17
N GLU A 92 9.68 16.81 3.87
CA GLU A 92 9.30 18.01 4.58
C GLU A 92 8.33 17.68 5.73
N ASP A 93 7.31 16.87 5.44
CA ASP A 93 6.17 16.61 6.33
C ASP A 93 6.37 15.41 7.28
N ALA A 94 7.10 14.37 6.86
CA ALA A 94 7.30 13.19 7.70
C ALA A 94 8.24 13.50 8.89
N PRO A 95 8.04 12.86 10.06
CA PRO A 95 8.91 13.01 11.21
C PRO A 95 10.40 12.78 10.90
N ARG A 96 11.28 13.45 11.63
CA ARG A 96 12.73 13.24 11.53
C ARG A 96 13.24 12.55 12.78
N TYR A 97 14.04 11.51 12.57
CA TYR A 97 14.70 10.75 13.61
C TYR A 97 16.22 10.93 13.49
N ASP A 98 16.91 11.03 14.62
CA ASP A 98 18.37 11.19 14.66
C ASP A 98 19.11 9.87 14.34
N SER A 99 18.45 8.72 14.55
CA SER A 99 18.97 7.40 14.21
C SER A 99 17.87 6.43 13.74
N VAL A 100 18.30 5.27 13.22
CA VAL A 100 17.39 4.14 12.90
C VAL A 100 16.77 3.57 14.18
N ASP A 101 17.53 3.49 15.28
CA ASP A 101 17.00 2.97 16.55
C ASP A 101 15.87 3.86 17.11
N ASP A 102 15.99 5.19 16.99
CA ASP A 102 14.94 6.14 17.38
C ASP A 102 13.68 5.98 16.50
N ALA A 103 13.86 5.78 15.19
CA ALA A 103 12.76 5.55 14.26
C ALA A 103 12.02 4.23 14.58
N LEU A 104 12.77 3.15 14.85
CA LEU A 104 12.19 1.85 15.20
C LEU A 104 11.56 1.86 16.60
N ALA A 105 12.12 2.60 17.57
CA ALA A 105 11.60 2.64 18.95
C ALA A 105 10.12 3.07 19.02
N GLY A 106 9.69 3.98 18.15
CA GLY A 106 8.31 4.46 18.08
C GLY A 106 7.29 3.42 17.61
N ILE A 107 7.71 2.42 16.82
CA ILE A 107 6.83 1.37 16.28
C ILE A 107 6.97 0.02 17.01
N LEU A 108 8.01 -0.16 17.83
CA LEU A 108 8.28 -1.38 18.60
C LEU A 108 7.42 -1.55 19.85
N VAL A 109 6.75 -0.49 20.31
CA VAL A 109 5.95 -0.51 21.54
C VAL A 109 4.51 -0.17 21.21
N GLU A 110 3.61 -1.13 21.40
CA GLU A 110 2.18 -0.89 21.29
C GLU A 110 1.71 0.13 22.34
N PRO A 111 1.05 1.24 21.95
CA PRO A 111 0.47 2.18 22.89
C PRO A 111 -0.65 1.49 23.69
N VAL A 112 -0.55 1.52 25.03
CA VAL A 112 -1.54 0.90 25.93
C VAL A 112 -2.96 1.43 25.69
N ASP A 113 -3.09 2.72 25.39
CA ASP A 113 -4.34 3.40 25.06
C ASP A 113 -4.41 3.76 23.56
N GLY A 114 -4.05 2.81 22.68
CA GLY A 114 -4.02 3.03 21.24
C GLY A 114 -5.38 3.38 20.64
N THR A 115 -5.41 4.39 19.75
CA THR A 115 -6.64 4.95 19.15
C THR A 115 -6.74 4.79 17.63
N GLY A 116 -5.72 4.21 16.99
CA GLY A 116 -5.64 4.06 15.53
C GLY A 116 -6.68 3.11 14.92
N VAL A 117 -6.68 3.00 13.60
CA VAL A 117 -7.68 2.27 12.80
C VAL A 117 -7.95 0.85 13.28
N SER A 118 -6.91 0.06 13.56
CA SER A 118 -7.05 -1.31 14.06
C SER A 118 -7.68 -1.39 15.45
N HIS A 119 -7.45 -0.40 16.33
CA HIS A 119 -8.11 -0.30 17.64
C HIS A 119 -9.58 0.07 17.48
N PHE A 120 -9.89 1.06 16.64
CA PHE A 120 -11.28 1.43 16.33
C PHE A 120 -12.05 0.24 15.76
N LEU A 121 -11.48 -0.47 14.78
CA LEU A 121 -12.10 -1.65 14.17
C LEU A 121 -12.24 -2.81 15.18
N ARG A 122 -11.28 -3.02 16.09
CA ARG A 122 -11.38 -4.00 17.18
C ARG A 122 -12.44 -3.63 18.22
N ASP A 123 -12.60 -2.37 18.60
CA ASP A 123 -13.43 -2.02 19.75
C ASP A 123 -14.86 -1.60 19.35
N ARG A 124 -15.01 -0.95 18.19
CA ARG A 124 -16.27 -0.33 17.75
C ARG A 124 -16.61 -0.58 16.27
N GLY A 125 -15.73 -1.25 15.53
CA GLY A 125 -15.90 -1.49 14.09
C GLY A 125 -17.20 -2.22 13.76
N GLU A 126 -17.93 -1.69 12.79
CA GLU A 126 -19.10 -2.31 12.17
C GLU A 126 -18.71 -3.02 10.85
N LEU A 127 -19.48 -4.01 10.42
CA LEU A 127 -19.13 -4.83 9.25
C LEU A 127 -18.95 -4.00 7.96
N TRP A 128 -19.72 -2.93 7.77
CA TRP A 128 -19.55 -2.04 6.60
C TRP A 128 -18.22 -1.27 6.63
N GLN A 129 -17.67 -0.97 7.80
CA GLN A 129 -16.36 -0.30 7.95
C GLN A 129 -15.22 -1.28 7.64
N LEU A 130 -15.37 -2.56 8.03
CA LEU A 130 -14.44 -3.63 7.64
C LEU A 130 -14.47 -3.89 6.13
N ARG A 131 -15.66 -3.83 5.50
CA ARG A 131 -15.81 -3.88 4.04
C ARG A 131 -15.14 -2.70 3.34
N GLU A 132 -15.30 -1.48 3.85
CA GLU A 132 -14.58 -0.31 3.32
C GLU A 132 -13.07 -0.45 3.50
N TYR A 133 -12.61 -0.86 4.69
CA TYR A 133 -11.19 -1.09 4.96
C TYR A 133 -10.59 -2.09 3.99
N ALA A 134 -11.24 -3.25 3.80
CA ALA A 134 -10.78 -4.29 2.88
C ALA A 134 -10.80 -3.83 1.41
N ALA A 135 -11.84 -3.11 0.97
CA ALA A 135 -11.92 -2.55 -0.37
C ALA A 135 -10.83 -1.49 -0.64
N LEU A 136 -10.45 -0.70 0.36
CA LEU A 136 -9.36 0.28 0.23
C LEU A 136 -7.98 -0.37 0.22
N ARG A 137 -7.76 -1.31 1.13
CA ARG A 137 -6.50 -2.04 1.26
C ARG A 137 -6.22 -2.95 0.05
N SER A 138 -7.26 -3.37 -0.69
CA SER A 138 -7.11 -4.19 -1.90
C SER A 138 -6.24 -3.57 -3.01
N LEU A 139 -6.04 -2.24 -3.02
CA LEU A 139 -5.16 -1.56 -3.98
C LEU A 139 -3.67 -1.93 -3.81
N TYR A 140 -3.29 -2.40 -2.63
CA TYR A 140 -2.00 -3.00 -2.35
C TYR A 140 -2.10 -4.52 -2.20
N HIS A 141 -2.93 -5.03 -1.28
CA HIS A 141 -2.86 -6.45 -0.90
C HIS A 141 -3.12 -7.43 -2.04
N LEU A 142 -3.90 -7.07 -3.08
CA LEU A 142 -4.06 -7.94 -4.27
C LEU A 142 -2.79 -8.05 -5.16
N LYS A 143 -1.69 -7.38 -4.79
CA LYS A 143 -0.32 -7.52 -5.32
C LYS A 143 0.74 -7.57 -4.20
N GLU A 144 0.39 -8.05 -3.02
CA GLU A 144 1.35 -8.34 -1.95
C GLU A 144 2.21 -9.56 -2.34
N ALA A 145 3.55 -9.52 -2.31
CA ALA A 145 4.47 -8.45 -1.86
C ALA A 145 5.24 -7.74 -3.01
N ASP A 146 4.66 -7.66 -4.23
CA ASP A 146 5.32 -7.17 -5.46
C ASP A 146 6.12 -5.85 -5.31
N PRO A 147 5.66 -4.82 -4.55
CA PRO A 147 6.43 -3.58 -4.38
C PRO A 147 7.74 -3.74 -3.59
N HIS A 148 7.79 -4.70 -2.67
CA HIS A 148 8.97 -4.98 -1.83
C HIS A 148 10.02 -5.78 -2.60
N ALA A 149 9.58 -6.72 -3.46
CA ALA A 149 10.43 -7.56 -4.32
C ALA A 149 11.44 -6.76 -5.16
N TRP A 150 11.11 -5.51 -5.55
CA TRP A 150 12.02 -4.60 -6.26
C TRP A 150 13.33 -4.28 -5.53
N VAL A 151 13.42 -4.54 -4.22
CA VAL A 151 14.65 -4.39 -3.43
C VAL A 151 15.63 -5.54 -3.66
N LEU A 152 15.15 -6.76 -3.97
CA LEU A 152 15.96 -7.98 -4.04
C LEU A 152 17.12 -7.91 -5.05
N PRO A 153 17.01 -7.27 -6.24
CA PRO A 153 18.15 -7.07 -7.14
C PRO A 153 19.21 -6.09 -6.63
N ARG A 154 18.90 -5.31 -5.58
CA ARG A 154 19.71 -4.19 -5.08
C ARG A 154 20.42 -4.51 -3.76
N LEU A 155 19.90 -5.46 -3.00
CA LEU A 155 20.54 -6.00 -1.80
C LEU A 155 21.66 -6.98 -2.16
N ARG A 156 22.53 -7.24 -1.18
CA ARG A 156 23.58 -8.27 -1.20
C ARG A 156 23.73 -8.90 0.18
N GLY A 157 24.57 -9.93 0.30
CA GLY A 157 24.95 -10.53 1.58
C GLY A 157 23.76 -11.00 2.43
N ARG A 158 23.87 -10.79 3.75
CA ARG A 158 22.88 -11.21 4.75
C ARG A 158 21.51 -10.57 4.54
N ALA A 159 21.48 -9.27 4.23
CA ALA A 159 20.23 -8.55 3.97
C ALA A 159 19.43 -9.13 2.81
N LYS A 160 20.10 -9.52 1.71
CA LYS A 160 19.43 -10.16 0.57
C LYS A 160 18.85 -11.52 0.93
N ALA A 161 19.62 -12.34 1.67
CA ALA A 161 19.18 -13.68 2.04
C ALA A 161 17.97 -13.63 2.99
N ALA A 162 17.97 -12.71 3.96
CA ALA A 162 16.86 -12.50 4.87
C ALA A 162 15.62 -11.93 4.17
N MET A 163 15.78 -10.90 3.33
CA MET A 163 14.67 -10.32 2.57
C MET A 163 14.01 -11.37 1.67
N ALA A 164 14.81 -12.17 0.94
CA ALA A 164 14.30 -13.22 0.07
C ALA A 164 13.62 -14.38 0.83
N ALA A 165 13.90 -14.56 2.12
CA ALA A 165 13.25 -15.56 2.94
C ALA A 165 11.85 -15.12 3.38
N VAL A 166 11.67 -13.84 3.75
CA VAL A 166 10.35 -13.28 4.08
C VAL A 166 9.48 -13.21 2.82
N GLU A 167 10.00 -12.64 1.73
CA GLU A 167 9.31 -12.59 0.43
C GLU A 167 8.85 -13.98 -0.06
N PHE A 168 9.63 -15.04 0.21
CA PHE A 168 9.24 -16.40 -0.15
C PHE A 168 8.02 -16.89 0.64
N ASP A 169 7.85 -16.45 1.89
CA ASP A 169 6.68 -16.75 2.72
C ASP A 169 5.45 -15.96 2.25
N GLU A 170 5.61 -14.66 1.97
CA GLU A 170 4.57 -13.79 1.36
C GLU A 170 4.02 -14.38 0.04
N PHE A 171 4.91 -14.97 -0.77
CA PHE A 171 4.55 -15.73 -1.98
C PHE A 171 4.13 -17.20 -1.67
N GLY A 172 3.56 -17.44 -0.50
CA GLY A 172 2.92 -18.68 -0.05
C GLY A 172 3.87 -19.86 0.23
N GLY A 173 5.17 -19.62 0.33
CA GLY A 173 6.19 -20.66 0.33
C GLY A 173 6.23 -21.45 -0.99
N GLY A 174 5.94 -20.78 -2.12
CA GLY A 174 5.84 -21.41 -3.44
C GLY A 174 4.53 -22.16 -3.72
N ARG A 175 3.49 -21.94 -2.89
CA ARG A 175 2.14 -22.53 -3.07
C ARG A 175 1.17 -21.44 -3.48
N ALA A 176 0.66 -21.52 -4.71
CA ALA A 176 -0.19 -20.48 -5.31
C ALA A 176 -1.51 -20.23 -4.54
N ASP A 177 -2.03 -21.25 -3.85
CA ASP A 177 -3.20 -21.17 -2.97
C ASP A 177 -2.94 -20.43 -1.65
N ARG A 178 -1.68 -20.09 -1.35
CA ARG A 178 -1.27 -19.42 -0.09
C ARG A 178 -0.53 -18.11 -0.27
N VAL A 179 -0.35 -17.62 -1.50
CA VAL A 179 0.18 -16.27 -1.73
C VAL A 179 -0.71 -15.28 -0.98
N HIS A 180 -0.15 -14.33 -0.22
CA HIS A 180 -0.95 -13.46 0.65
C HIS A 180 -2.00 -12.63 -0.13
N ALA A 181 -1.68 -12.22 -1.36
CA ALA A 181 -2.67 -11.64 -2.28
C ALA A 181 -3.88 -12.53 -2.62
N ARG A 182 -3.71 -13.87 -2.60
CA ARG A 182 -4.83 -14.82 -2.74
C ARG A 182 -5.63 -14.93 -1.45
N LEU A 183 -4.97 -15.02 -0.29
CA LEU A 183 -5.63 -15.04 1.01
C LEU A 183 -6.46 -13.76 1.24
N TRP A 184 -5.96 -12.61 0.79
CA TRP A 184 -6.70 -11.35 0.81
C TRP A 184 -7.94 -11.37 -0.11
N ALA A 185 -7.86 -11.98 -1.28
CA ALA A 185 -9.02 -12.16 -2.16
C ALA A 185 -10.09 -13.08 -1.52
N ASP A 186 -9.68 -14.08 -0.75
CA ASP A 186 -10.60 -14.96 -0.02
C ASP A 186 -11.24 -14.22 1.18
N LEU A 187 -10.49 -13.40 1.92
CA LEU A 187 -11.02 -12.43 2.91
C LEU A 187 -12.05 -11.48 2.28
N MET A 188 -11.77 -10.96 1.09
CA MET A 188 -12.68 -10.06 0.38
C MET A 188 -13.97 -10.78 -0.07
N THR A 189 -13.87 -12.06 -0.42
CA THR A 189 -15.03 -12.89 -0.80
C THR A 189 -15.97 -13.10 0.39
N ASP A 190 -15.42 -13.42 1.56
CA ASP A 190 -16.16 -13.52 2.83
C ASP A 190 -16.88 -12.21 3.18
N LEU A 191 -16.20 -11.07 2.99
CA LEU A 191 -16.76 -9.73 3.15
C LEU A 191 -17.75 -9.29 2.05
N GLY A 192 -18.09 -10.15 1.08
CA GLY A 192 -19.04 -9.84 0.00
C GLY A 192 -18.54 -8.76 -0.97
N LEU A 193 -17.22 -8.66 -1.17
CA LEU A 193 -16.58 -7.71 -2.07
C LEU A 193 -16.20 -8.36 -3.40
N ASP A 194 -16.21 -7.56 -4.46
CA ASP A 194 -15.59 -7.95 -5.74
C ASP A 194 -14.07 -7.95 -5.59
N THR A 195 -13.46 -9.10 -5.88
CA THR A 195 -12.03 -9.41 -5.71
C THR A 195 -11.18 -9.07 -6.93
N THR A 196 -11.80 -8.60 -8.02
CA THR A 196 -11.10 -8.25 -9.27
C THR A 196 -10.02 -7.22 -8.98
N TYR A 197 -8.81 -7.46 -9.49
CA TYR A 197 -7.67 -6.58 -9.27
C TYR A 197 -7.98 -5.15 -9.73
N GLY A 198 -7.63 -4.15 -8.90
CA GLY A 198 -7.92 -2.74 -9.15
C GLY A 198 -9.40 -2.31 -9.13
N ARG A 199 -10.36 -3.21 -8.82
CA ARG A 199 -11.80 -2.90 -8.85
C ARG A 199 -12.21 -1.66 -8.04
N HIS A 200 -11.64 -1.51 -6.85
CA HIS A 200 -11.99 -0.44 -5.91
C HIS A 200 -11.20 0.86 -6.13
N LEU A 201 -10.35 0.91 -7.16
CA LEU A 201 -9.50 2.07 -7.47
C LEU A 201 -10.30 3.36 -7.67
N ASP A 202 -11.46 3.32 -8.31
CA ASP A 202 -12.27 4.52 -8.55
C ASP A 202 -12.85 5.11 -7.23
N ALA A 203 -13.17 4.22 -6.28
CA ALA A 203 -13.73 4.55 -4.98
C ALA A 203 -12.69 4.96 -3.92
N ALA A 204 -11.44 4.54 -4.05
CA ALA A 204 -10.38 4.83 -3.08
C ALA A 204 -10.03 6.34 -3.02
N PRO A 205 -9.95 6.98 -1.84
CA PRO A 205 -9.58 8.38 -1.70
C PRO A 205 -8.07 8.60 -1.88
N ALA A 206 -7.64 9.86 -1.99
CA ALA A 206 -6.24 10.21 -2.25
C ALA A 206 -5.25 9.60 -1.23
N GLU A 207 -5.63 9.53 0.04
CA GLU A 207 -4.77 9.05 1.13
C GLU A 207 -4.38 7.57 0.97
N VAL A 208 -5.25 6.75 0.36
CA VAL A 208 -4.92 5.35 0.00
C VAL A 208 -3.99 5.29 -1.21
N LEU A 209 -4.14 6.22 -2.16
CA LEU A 209 -3.20 6.31 -3.28
C LEU A 209 -1.82 6.76 -2.81
N VAL A 210 -1.74 7.64 -1.79
CA VAL A 210 -0.48 8.06 -1.16
C VAL A 210 0.29 6.87 -0.59
N THR A 211 -0.35 5.97 0.18
CA THR A 211 0.34 4.80 0.75
C THR A 211 0.83 3.85 -0.35
N VAL A 212 0.01 3.52 -1.36
CA VAL A 212 0.42 2.61 -2.46
C VAL A 212 1.49 3.23 -3.37
N ASN A 213 1.43 4.54 -3.61
CA ASN A 213 2.42 5.27 -4.39
C ASN A 213 3.77 5.38 -3.65
N LEU A 214 3.77 5.43 -2.31
CA LEU A 214 5.00 5.43 -1.50
C LEU A 214 5.81 4.14 -1.74
N MET A 215 5.14 2.99 -1.70
CA MET A 215 5.75 1.69 -1.93
C MET A 215 6.39 1.61 -3.33
N SER A 216 5.68 2.10 -4.35
CA SER A 216 6.17 2.10 -5.73
C SER A 216 7.31 3.11 -5.96
N LEU A 217 7.29 4.26 -5.26
CA LEU A 217 8.38 5.25 -5.27
C LEU A 217 9.67 4.65 -4.70
N PHE A 218 9.59 3.98 -3.55
CA PHE A 218 10.76 3.32 -2.94
C PHE A 218 11.17 2.06 -3.75
N GLY A 219 10.17 1.32 -4.24
CA GLY A 219 10.25 0.18 -5.14
C GLY A 219 11.06 0.46 -6.39
N LEU A 220 10.71 1.46 -7.20
CA LEU A 220 11.31 1.62 -8.52
C LEU A 220 12.65 2.38 -8.52
N HIS A 221 13.01 3.08 -7.44
CA HIS A 221 14.22 3.90 -7.38
C HIS A 221 15.35 3.28 -6.55
N ARG A 222 16.46 2.84 -7.18
CA ARG A 222 17.62 2.24 -6.49
C ARG A 222 18.22 3.13 -5.38
N THR A 223 18.14 4.44 -5.56
CA THR A 223 18.56 5.45 -4.58
C THR A 223 17.73 5.40 -3.29
N LEU A 224 16.49 4.91 -3.33
CA LEU A 224 15.57 4.83 -2.20
C LEU A 224 15.49 3.42 -1.59
N ARG A 225 16.44 2.50 -1.91
CA ARG A 225 16.44 1.13 -1.37
C ARG A 225 16.49 1.06 0.17
N GLY A 226 17.15 2.03 0.82
CA GLY A 226 17.14 2.14 2.28
C GLY A 226 15.73 2.49 2.80
N ALA A 227 15.05 3.42 2.13
CA ALA A 227 13.68 3.79 2.46
C ALA A 227 12.68 2.66 2.23
N LEU A 228 12.88 1.81 1.19
CA LEU A 228 12.08 0.59 1.03
C LEU A 228 12.28 -0.38 2.19
N VAL A 229 13.52 -0.59 2.65
CA VAL A 229 13.81 -1.45 3.81
C VAL A 229 13.23 -0.87 5.11
N GLY A 230 13.25 0.45 5.29
CA GLY A 230 12.60 1.12 6.43
C GLY A 230 11.07 1.01 6.39
N HIS A 231 10.47 1.16 5.21
CA HIS A 231 9.05 0.94 4.99
C HIS A 231 8.65 -0.52 5.31
N PHE A 232 9.37 -1.49 4.72
CA PHE A 232 9.16 -2.91 4.94
C PHE A 232 9.24 -3.26 6.43
N ALA A 233 10.29 -2.82 7.12
CA ALA A 233 10.42 -2.98 8.57
C ALA A 233 9.25 -2.38 9.37
N THR A 234 8.62 -1.31 8.89
CA THR A 234 7.46 -0.72 9.56
C THR A 234 6.23 -1.62 9.46
N VAL A 235 5.97 -2.19 8.28
CA VAL A 235 4.88 -3.15 8.06
C VAL A 235 5.10 -4.38 8.96
N GLU A 236 6.28 -4.98 8.86
CA GLU A 236 6.67 -6.21 9.58
C GLU A 236 6.62 -6.09 11.11
N ILE A 237 7.15 -4.99 11.66
CA ILE A 237 7.13 -4.73 13.11
C ILE A 237 5.71 -4.50 13.64
N THR A 238 4.85 -3.86 12.84
CA THR A 238 3.50 -3.47 13.30
C THR A 238 2.40 -4.47 12.91
N SER A 239 2.69 -5.43 12.03
CA SER A 239 1.70 -6.38 11.50
C SER A 239 1.15 -7.30 12.58
N SER A 240 1.94 -8.18 13.23
CA SER A 240 1.41 -9.15 14.21
C SER A 240 0.47 -8.54 15.28
N PRO A 241 0.78 -7.39 15.95
CA PRO A 241 -0.20 -6.75 16.83
C PRO A 241 -1.37 -6.10 16.08
N GLY A 242 -1.15 -5.51 14.89
CA GLY A 242 -2.19 -5.02 13.97
C GLY A 242 -3.22 -6.08 13.61
N SER A 243 -2.73 -7.17 13.04
CA SER A 243 -3.45 -8.34 12.59
C SER A 243 -4.22 -9.01 13.72
N ARG A 244 -3.67 -9.13 14.94
CA ARG A 244 -4.43 -9.64 16.09
C ARG A 244 -5.71 -8.86 16.36
N ARG A 245 -5.63 -7.52 16.34
CA ARG A 245 -6.78 -6.62 16.55
C ARG A 245 -7.80 -6.71 15.39
N LEU A 246 -7.33 -6.93 14.17
CA LEU A 246 -8.17 -7.09 12.99
C LEU A 246 -8.85 -8.47 12.94
N ALA A 247 -8.17 -9.55 13.34
CA ALA A 247 -8.75 -10.88 13.48
C ALA A 247 -9.85 -10.90 14.56
N GLU A 248 -9.65 -10.20 15.69
CA GLU A 248 -10.69 -9.96 16.70
C GLU A 248 -11.88 -9.14 16.15
N ALA A 249 -11.63 -8.18 15.26
CA ALA A 249 -12.67 -7.42 14.58
C ALA A 249 -13.50 -8.29 13.62
N MET A 250 -12.84 -9.13 12.82
CA MET A 250 -13.49 -10.08 11.89
C MET A 250 -14.35 -11.08 12.66
N ARG A 251 -13.81 -11.70 13.72
CA ARG A 251 -14.54 -12.61 14.62
C ARG A 251 -15.81 -11.98 15.22
N ARG A 252 -15.69 -10.77 15.79
CA ARG A 252 -16.84 -10.11 16.46
C ARG A 252 -17.95 -9.74 15.47
N THR A 253 -17.59 -9.33 14.27
CA THR A 253 -18.54 -8.85 13.25
C THR A 253 -19.11 -9.97 12.37
N GLY A 254 -18.62 -11.20 12.52
CA GLY A 254 -19.04 -12.34 11.70
C GLY A 254 -18.58 -12.23 10.25
N ALA A 255 -17.40 -11.65 10.02
CA ALA A 255 -16.89 -11.36 8.69
C ALA A 255 -16.66 -12.62 7.84
N GLY A 256 -16.27 -13.74 8.45
CA GLY A 256 -16.09 -15.03 7.79
C GLY A 256 -14.75 -15.71 8.10
N PRO A 257 -14.64 -17.04 7.92
CA PRO A 257 -13.46 -17.81 8.31
C PRO A 257 -12.18 -17.51 7.50
N ALA A 258 -12.28 -17.14 6.22
CA ALA A 258 -11.14 -16.70 5.42
C ALA A 258 -10.72 -15.27 5.81
N ALA A 259 -11.68 -14.40 6.15
CA ALA A 259 -11.38 -13.07 6.68
C ALA A 259 -10.66 -13.11 8.04
N GLU A 260 -10.99 -14.08 8.90
CA GLU A 260 -10.25 -14.36 10.14
C GLU A 260 -8.86 -14.97 9.84
N HIS A 261 -8.80 -16.00 8.99
CA HIS A 261 -7.58 -16.73 8.67
C HIS A 261 -6.46 -15.84 8.12
N PHE A 262 -6.78 -14.89 7.23
CA PHE A 262 -5.78 -13.96 6.68
C PHE A 262 -4.98 -13.27 7.80
N TYR A 263 -5.68 -12.72 8.80
CA TYR A 263 -5.01 -12.01 9.89
C TYR A 263 -4.39 -12.95 10.94
N ASP A 264 -4.97 -14.12 11.19
CA ASP A 264 -4.36 -15.09 12.10
C ASP A 264 -3.02 -15.64 11.53
N GLU A 265 -2.88 -15.80 10.20
CA GLU A 265 -1.59 -16.17 9.56
C GLU A 265 -0.51 -15.10 9.85
N HIS A 266 -0.84 -13.81 9.64
CA HIS A 266 0.04 -12.67 9.93
C HIS A 266 0.31 -12.46 11.44
N VAL A 267 -0.50 -13.02 12.34
CA VAL A 267 -0.17 -13.03 13.77
C VAL A 267 0.98 -13.99 14.07
N GLU A 268 1.01 -15.15 13.41
CA GLU A 268 2.00 -16.21 13.64
C GLU A 268 3.29 -16.01 12.84
N ALA A 269 3.19 -15.70 11.53
CA ALA A 269 4.34 -15.51 10.64
C ALA A 269 5.17 -14.28 11.03
N ASP A 270 4.51 -13.11 11.16
CA ASP A 270 5.22 -11.83 11.27
C ASP A 270 5.91 -11.64 12.63
N ALA A 271 5.50 -12.40 13.65
CA ALA A 271 6.21 -12.48 14.93
C ALA A 271 7.63 -13.04 14.77
N VAL A 272 7.89 -13.84 13.73
CA VAL A 272 9.23 -14.29 13.34
C VAL A 272 9.87 -13.26 12.39
N HIS A 273 9.13 -12.74 11.42
CA HIS A 273 9.63 -11.77 10.45
C HIS A 273 10.16 -10.49 11.11
N GLU A 274 9.48 -9.94 12.13
CA GLU A 274 9.91 -8.77 12.91
C GLU A 274 11.39 -8.87 13.36
N GLN A 275 11.79 -10.05 13.85
CA GLN A 275 13.15 -10.30 14.31
C GLN A 275 14.15 -10.46 13.16
N VAL A 276 13.75 -11.15 12.07
CA VAL A 276 14.56 -11.34 10.85
C VAL A 276 14.82 -9.99 10.17
N VAL A 277 13.79 -9.16 10.02
CA VAL A 277 13.89 -7.87 9.34
C VAL A 277 14.77 -6.90 10.12
N ARG A 278 14.59 -6.81 11.45
CA ARG A 278 15.45 -5.95 12.27
C ARG A 278 16.90 -6.41 12.32
N LYS A 279 17.16 -7.70 12.53
CA LYS A 279 18.52 -8.20 12.78
C LYS A 279 19.30 -8.50 11.51
N ASP A 280 18.65 -9.05 10.49
CA ASP A 280 19.32 -9.57 9.30
C ASP A 280 19.08 -8.72 8.06
N VAL A 281 17.88 -8.15 7.85
CA VAL A 281 17.63 -7.21 6.73
C VAL A 281 18.25 -5.85 7.02
N ILE A 282 17.82 -5.14 8.08
CA ILE A 282 18.38 -3.83 8.46
C ILE A 282 19.83 -3.99 8.92
N GLY A 283 20.09 -4.89 9.87
CA GLY A 283 21.45 -5.12 10.40
C GLY A 283 22.44 -5.50 9.29
N GLY A 284 22.07 -6.44 8.41
CA GLY A 284 22.89 -6.81 7.26
C GLY A 284 23.08 -5.68 6.25
N LEU A 285 22.07 -4.81 6.05
CA LEU A 285 22.17 -3.66 5.14
C LEU A 285 23.13 -2.61 5.68
N LEU A 286 23.04 -2.28 6.98
CA LEU A 286 23.83 -1.22 7.59
C LEU A 286 25.26 -1.64 7.94
N GLU A 287 25.54 -2.94 8.08
CA GLU A 287 26.90 -3.48 8.06
C GLU A 287 27.57 -3.27 6.69
N ASP A 288 26.84 -3.52 5.60
CA ASP A 288 27.36 -3.48 4.23
C ASP A 288 27.33 -2.08 3.59
N GLU A 289 26.38 -1.23 3.98
CA GLU A 289 26.09 0.09 3.41
C GLU A 289 25.63 1.10 4.52
N PRO A 290 26.45 1.40 5.55
CA PRO A 290 26.03 2.21 6.72
C PRO A 290 25.53 3.62 6.37
N ALA A 291 25.92 4.17 5.21
CA ALA A 291 25.45 5.45 4.71
C ALA A 291 23.93 5.48 4.40
N LEU A 292 23.25 4.33 4.36
CA LEU A 292 21.80 4.23 4.15
C LEU A 292 20.97 4.39 5.44
N ALA A 293 21.58 4.51 6.61
CA ALA A 293 20.84 4.68 7.87
C ALA A 293 19.81 5.83 7.84
N PRO A 294 20.11 7.02 7.27
CA PRO A 294 19.11 8.09 7.13
C PRO A 294 17.97 7.74 6.18
N ASP A 295 18.23 6.97 5.11
CA ASP A 295 17.19 6.52 4.19
C ASP A 295 16.28 5.48 4.87
N VAL A 296 16.82 4.56 5.69
CA VAL A 296 16.04 3.60 6.49
C VAL A 296 15.14 4.33 7.48
N ALA A 297 15.67 5.29 8.26
CA ALA A 297 14.88 6.10 9.18
C ALA A 297 13.79 6.92 8.47
N PHE A 298 14.10 7.48 7.28
CA PHE A 298 13.12 8.15 6.43
C PHE A 298 12.03 7.20 5.90
N GLY A 299 12.37 5.96 5.55
CA GLY A 299 11.41 4.94 5.14
C GLY A 299 10.38 4.62 6.23
N VAL A 300 10.83 4.50 7.47
CA VAL A 300 9.95 4.33 8.64
C VAL A 300 9.05 5.57 8.81
N ALA A 301 9.65 6.75 8.90
CA ALA A 301 8.93 8.00 9.12
C ALA A 301 7.86 8.28 8.06
N ALA A 302 8.21 8.10 6.78
CA ALA A 302 7.29 8.32 5.67
C ALA A 302 6.13 7.31 5.70
N THR A 303 6.39 6.06 6.06
CA THR A 303 5.34 5.03 6.16
C THR A 303 4.33 5.40 7.25
N VAL A 304 4.81 5.65 8.48
CA VAL A 304 3.96 6.07 9.61
C VAL A 304 3.15 7.32 9.25
N PHE A 305 3.80 8.36 8.70
CA PHE A 305 3.12 9.58 8.27
C PHE A 305 1.99 9.33 7.25
N THR A 306 2.22 8.49 6.23
CA THR A 306 1.19 8.19 5.24
C THR A 306 0.06 7.30 5.77
N GLU A 307 0.36 6.43 6.73
CA GLU A 307 -0.63 5.62 7.44
C GLU A 307 -1.48 6.45 8.41
N ASP A 308 -0.90 7.46 9.07
CA ASP A 308 -1.61 8.42 9.91
C ASP A 308 -2.58 9.28 9.06
N LEU A 309 -2.15 9.78 7.89
CA LEU A 309 -3.04 10.50 6.95
C LEU A 309 -4.26 9.66 6.54
N LEU A 310 -4.04 8.37 6.24
CA LEU A 310 -5.13 7.44 5.95
C LEU A 310 -5.99 7.20 7.20
N GLY A 311 -5.37 7.01 8.37
CA GLY A 311 -6.04 6.77 9.63
C GLY A 311 -7.00 7.88 10.02
N ASP A 312 -6.54 9.13 9.99
CA ASP A 312 -7.35 10.32 10.24
C ASP A 312 -8.56 10.38 9.29
N ARG A 313 -8.34 10.13 7.99
CA ARG A 313 -9.38 10.15 6.96
C ARG A 313 -10.46 9.08 7.18
N LEU A 314 -10.08 7.88 7.61
CA LEU A 314 -10.98 6.77 7.94
C LEU A 314 -11.76 7.06 9.22
N LEU A 315 -11.04 7.36 10.31
CA LEU A 315 -11.61 7.57 11.64
C LEU A 315 -12.57 8.75 11.70
N ALA A 316 -12.27 9.85 10.99
CA ALA A 316 -13.18 11.00 10.89
C ALA A 316 -14.49 10.65 10.19
N ALA A 317 -14.45 9.91 9.07
CA ALA A 317 -15.66 9.50 8.36
C ALA A 317 -16.51 8.52 9.17
N TRP A 318 -15.88 7.47 9.70
CA TRP A 318 -16.56 6.41 10.43
C TRP A 318 -17.14 6.88 11.78
N SER A 319 -16.46 7.79 12.48
CA SER A 319 -16.98 8.39 13.73
C SER A 319 -18.20 9.29 13.49
N GLU A 320 -18.40 9.77 12.26
CA GLU A 320 -19.60 10.50 11.83
C GLU A 320 -20.66 9.60 11.15
N GLY A 321 -20.44 8.28 11.10
CA GLY A 321 -21.34 7.35 10.42
C GLY A 321 -21.36 7.51 8.89
N ARG A 322 -20.28 8.05 8.31
CA ARG A 322 -20.15 8.30 6.86
C ARG A 322 -19.12 7.36 6.23
N SER A 323 -19.32 7.08 4.95
CA SER A 323 -18.37 6.33 4.13
C SER A 323 -17.03 7.07 4.02
N ALA A 324 -15.92 6.33 4.14
CA ALA A 324 -14.60 6.87 3.84
C ALA A 324 -14.28 6.88 2.33
N LEU A 325 -15.02 6.10 1.53
CA LEU A 325 -14.87 6.02 0.08
C LEU A 325 -15.33 7.30 -0.63
N ARG A 326 -14.75 7.57 -1.80
CA ARG A 326 -15.24 8.58 -2.76
C ARG A 326 -16.59 8.19 -3.35
N THR A 327 -16.81 6.90 -3.53
CA THR A 327 -18.05 6.29 -3.99
C THR A 327 -18.37 5.16 -3.02
N PRO A 328 -19.39 5.32 -2.14
CA PRO A 328 -19.74 4.29 -1.16
C PRO A 328 -20.02 2.94 -1.82
N LEU A 329 -19.69 1.85 -1.12
CA LEU A 329 -20.13 0.53 -1.53
C LEU A 329 -21.66 0.48 -1.60
N PRO A 330 -22.26 -0.32 -2.50
CA PRO A 330 -23.69 -0.60 -2.44
C PRO A 330 -24.03 -1.15 -1.05
N GLN A 331 -24.97 -0.51 -0.36
CA GLN A 331 -25.54 -1.08 0.85
C GLN A 331 -26.24 -2.39 0.46
N GLU A 332 -25.91 -3.47 1.17
CA GLU A 332 -26.72 -4.67 1.08
C GLU A 332 -28.13 -4.32 1.56
N ALA A 333 -29.12 -4.59 0.72
CA ALA A 333 -30.51 -4.41 1.09
C ALA A 333 -30.80 -5.38 2.24
N THR A 334 -30.90 -4.86 3.45
CA THR A 334 -31.37 -5.62 4.60
C THR A 334 -32.80 -6.07 4.30
N HIS A 335 -32.94 -7.32 3.86
CA HIS A 335 -34.21 -8.00 3.79
C HIS A 335 -34.70 -8.22 5.22
N VAL A 336 -35.33 -7.19 5.78
CA VAL A 336 -36.17 -7.29 6.98
C VAL A 336 -37.32 -8.22 6.63
N SER A 337 -37.25 -9.44 7.14
CA SER A 337 -38.35 -10.42 7.10
C SER A 337 -39.20 -10.38 8.36
#